data_AF-A0A5B2VKL5-F1
#
_entry.id   AF-A0A5B2VKL5-F1
#
_cell.length_a   1.000
_cell.length_b   1.000
_cell.length_c   1.000
_cell.angle_alpha   90.00
_cell.angle_beta   90.00
_cell.angle_gamma   90.00
#
_symmetry.space_group_name_H-M   'P 1'
#
loop_
_entity.id
_entity.type
_entity.pdbx_description
1 polymer ?
#
loop_
_entity_poly.entity_id
_entity_poly.type
_entity_poly.pdbx_seq_one_letter_code
_entity_poly.pdbx_strand_id
1 'polypeptide(L)'
;MPDIQLTLVNQSNDLHNSRIIIFKRDAAVPDKLPIAWLGIGPLGQGDGYPFVLPEQQGALGIRPVIWIGVLPQAEEGLEISVNSLPQAPAEIDLSGIISADIVITGTAGAFKFGLENTVRG
;
A
#
# COMPACT_ATOMS: atom_id res chain seq x y z
N MET A 1 4.42 18.14 11.11
CA MET A 1 3.05 17.90 10.60
C MET A 1 2.70 16.45 10.98
N PRO A 2 1.41 16.11 11.15
CA PRO A 2 0.99 14.87 11.79
C PRO A 2 1.02 13.65 10.84
N ASP A 3 1.26 12.47 11.40
CA ASP A 3 1.25 11.21 10.64
C ASP A 3 -0.10 10.94 9.96
N ILE A 4 -0.08 10.26 8.81
CA ILE A 4 -1.30 9.91 8.05
C ILE A 4 -1.87 8.60 8.61
N GLN A 5 -3.13 8.65 9.05
CA GLN A 5 -3.85 7.48 9.60
C GLN A 5 -4.52 6.71 8.47
N LEU A 6 -4.14 5.46 8.25
CA LEU A 6 -4.70 4.66 7.16
C LEU A 6 -5.29 3.35 7.67
N THR A 7 -6.36 2.89 7.04
CA THR A 7 -6.89 1.54 7.26
C THR A 7 -6.91 0.79 5.94
N LEU A 8 -6.24 -0.35 5.87
CA LEU A 8 -6.38 -1.23 4.72
C LEU A 8 -7.63 -2.10 4.91
N VAL A 9 -8.58 -2.06 3.98
CA VAL A 9 -9.82 -2.83 4.06
C VAL A 9 -9.88 -3.81 2.89
N ASN A 10 -9.89 -5.11 3.17
CA ASN A 10 -10.01 -6.12 2.14
C ASN A 10 -11.48 -6.40 1.82
N GLN A 11 -12.00 -5.90 0.71
CA GLN A 11 -13.33 -6.27 0.17
C GLN A 11 -13.22 -7.14 -1.09
N SER A 12 -12.03 -7.66 -1.41
CA SER A 12 -11.83 -8.54 -2.55
C SER A 12 -12.50 -9.90 -2.32
N ASN A 13 -12.78 -10.60 -3.42
CA ASN A 13 -13.32 -11.95 -3.38
C ASN A 13 -12.22 -13.03 -3.28
N ASP A 14 -11.02 -12.66 -2.80
CA ASP A 14 -9.94 -13.62 -2.57
C ASP A 14 -10.11 -14.32 -1.22
N LEU A 15 -10.24 -15.64 -1.25
CA LEU A 15 -10.60 -16.49 -0.11
C LEU A 15 -9.40 -16.78 0.82
N HIS A 16 -8.64 -15.75 1.20
CA HIS A 16 -7.62 -15.76 2.29
C HIS A 16 -6.15 -16.04 1.93
N ASN A 17 -5.68 -15.88 0.69
CA ASN A 17 -4.26 -16.10 0.36
C ASN A 17 -3.46 -14.83 0.08
N SER A 18 -4.12 -13.67 -0.02
CA SER A 18 -3.45 -12.43 -0.36
C SER A 18 -2.80 -11.79 0.86
N ARG A 19 -1.47 -11.74 0.83
CA ARG A 19 -0.72 -10.75 1.60
C ARG A 19 -0.48 -9.52 0.75
N ILE A 20 -0.58 -8.37 1.38
CA ILE A 20 -0.49 -7.05 0.75
C ILE A 20 0.86 -6.47 1.10
N ILE A 21 1.55 -5.93 0.10
CA ILE A 21 2.78 -5.17 0.29
C ILE A 21 2.50 -3.69 0.11
N ILE A 22 3.06 -2.88 0.99
CA ILE A 22 3.16 -1.44 0.83
C ILE A 22 4.64 -1.08 0.78
N PHE A 23 5.02 -0.30 -0.22
CA PHE A 23 6.40 0.14 -0.40
C PHE A 23 6.46 1.53 -1.01
N LYS A 24 7.62 2.16 -0.88
CA LYS A 24 7.93 3.43 -1.53
C LYS A 24 9.00 3.18 -2.59
N ARG A 25 8.78 3.72 -3.80
CA ARG A 25 9.81 3.76 -4.84
C ARG A 25 10.54 5.09 -4.72
N ASP A 26 11.87 5.05 -4.68
CA ASP A 26 12.67 6.26 -4.78
C ASP A 26 12.77 6.68 -6.25
N ALA A 27 12.11 7.77 -6.61
CA ALA A 27 12.19 8.30 -7.98
C ALA A 27 13.58 8.85 -8.31
N ALA A 28 14.41 9.19 -7.32
CA ALA A 28 15.77 9.66 -7.52
C ALA A 28 16.75 8.52 -7.86
N VAL A 29 16.39 7.26 -7.54
CA VAL A 29 17.23 6.09 -7.80
C VAL A 29 16.40 4.97 -8.46
N PRO A 30 16.08 5.10 -9.76
CA PRO A 30 15.17 4.20 -10.46
C PRO A 30 15.68 2.74 -10.56
N ASP A 31 16.99 2.53 -10.50
CA ASP A 31 17.60 1.20 -10.58
C ASP A 31 17.67 0.47 -9.23
N LYS A 32 17.27 1.12 -8.13
CA LYS A 32 17.23 0.50 -6.81
C LYS A 32 15.91 -0.24 -6.62
N LEU A 33 15.99 -1.51 -6.24
CA LEU A 33 14.81 -2.28 -5.89
C LEU A 33 14.09 -1.63 -4.69
N PRO A 34 12.76 -1.43 -4.77
CA PRO A 34 11.99 -0.94 -3.64
C PRO A 34 12.03 -1.95 -2.49
N ILE A 35 12.12 -1.45 -1.27
CA ILE A 35 12.03 -2.28 -0.07
C ILE A 35 10.59 -2.20 0.45
N ALA A 36 10.01 -3.36 0.75
CA ALA A 36 8.71 -3.46 1.40
C ALA A 36 8.78 -2.78 2.76
N TRP A 37 7.97 -1.75 2.94
CA TRP A 37 7.85 -1.11 4.24
C TRP A 37 6.91 -1.90 5.13
N LEU A 38 5.82 -2.43 4.56
CA LEU A 38 4.86 -3.18 5.34
C LEU A 38 4.37 -4.39 4.53
N GLY A 39 4.48 -5.57 5.13
CA GLY A 39 3.80 -6.78 4.69
C GLY A 39 2.58 -7.01 5.58
N ILE A 40 1.38 -6.87 5.03
CA ILE A 40 0.10 -7.01 5.76
C ILE A 40 -0.58 -8.30 5.35
N GLY A 41 -1.02 -9.09 6.33
CA GLY A 41 -1.95 -10.19 6.13
C GLY A 41 -1.50 -11.55 6.68
N PRO A 42 -2.22 -12.62 6.34
CA PRO A 42 -3.37 -12.66 5.42
C PRO A 42 -4.57 -11.85 5.93
N LEU A 43 -5.31 -11.21 5.02
CA LEU A 43 -6.58 -10.52 5.30
C LEU A 43 -7.72 -11.28 4.61
N GLY A 44 -8.73 -11.69 5.36
CA GLY A 44 -9.98 -12.23 4.82
C GLY A 44 -10.86 -11.15 4.21
N GLN A 45 -11.92 -11.56 3.51
CA GLN A 45 -12.92 -10.64 2.99
C GLN A 45 -13.68 -9.96 4.15
N GLY A 46 -13.67 -8.64 4.16
CA GLY A 46 -14.22 -7.78 5.21
C GLY A 46 -13.18 -7.31 6.24
N ASP A 47 -11.97 -7.89 6.25
CA ASP A 47 -10.97 -7.55 7.28
C ASP A 47 -10.37 -6.15 7.06
N GLY A 48 -10.14 -5.47 8.17
CA GLY A 48 -9.48 -4.17 8.24
C GLY A 48 -8.14 -4.27 8.99
N TYR A 49 -7.13 -3.55 8.51
CA TYR A 49 -5.83 -3.42 9.18
C TYR A 49 -5.45 -1.94 9.30
N PRO A 50 -5.54 -1.34 10.50
CA PRO A 50 -5.12 0.04 10.72
C PRO A 50 -3.59 0.13 10.77
N PHE A 51 -3.03 1.17 10.16
CA PHE A 51 -1.61 1.48 10.20
C PHE A 51 -1.38 2.99 10.05
N VAL A 52 -0.17 3.43 10.39
CA VAL A 52 0.19 4.84 10.37
C VAL A 52 1.36 5.04 9.43
N LEU A 53 1.22 5.99 8.51
CA LEU A 53 2.30 6.41 7.62
C LEU A 53 2.95 7.67 8.21
N PRO A 54 4.18 7.59 8.76
CA PRO A 54 4.87 8.78 9.25
C PRO A 54 5.17 9.74 8.12
N GLU A 55 4.70 10.99 8.27
CA GLU A 55 4.90 12.07 7.29
C GLU A 55 6.36 12.51 7.20
N GLN A 56 7.22 12.09 8.14
CA GLN A 56 8.65 12.38 8.16
C GLN A 56 9.42 11.84 6.92
N GLN A 57 8.77 11.06 6.06
CA GLN A 57 9.30 10.72 4.73
C GLN A 57 9.06 11.81 3.66
N GLY A 58 8.51 12.96 4.05
CA GLY A 58 8.27 14.17 3.25
C GLY A 58 9.23 15.32 3.55
N ALA A 59 10.41 15.05 4.12
CA ALA A 59 11.48 16.05 4.16
C ALA A 59 11.87 16.40 2.72
N LEU A 60 11.42 17.56 2.24
CA LEU A 60 11.67 18.21 0.94
C LEU A 60 10.73 17.85 -0.22
N GLY A 61 9.45 18.26 -0.14
CA GLY A 61 8.65 18.57 -1.34
C GLY A 61 8.30 17.39 -2.29
N ILE A 62 8.51 16.15 -1.85
CA ILE A 62 8.13 14.95 -2.61
C ILE A 62 6.67 14.63 -2.30
N ARG A 63 5.85 14.48 -3.34
CA ARG A 63 4.44 14.04 -3.24
C ARG A 63 4.36 12.79 -2.34
N PRO A 64 3.49 12.75 -1.30
CA PRO A 64 3.34 11.59 -0.42
C PRO A 64 2.62 10.46 -1.14
N VAL A 65 3.34 9.79 -2.03
CA VAL A 65 2.84 8.70 -2.86
C VAL A 65 3.39 7.39 -2.32
N ILE A 66 2.50 6.41 -2.17
CA ILE A 66 2.85 5.03 -1.84
C ILE A 66 2.49 4.10 -3.00
N TRP A 67 3.19 2.98 -3.08
CA TRP A 67 2.88 1.91 -4.02
C TRP A 67 2.36 0.70 -3.24
N ILE A 68 1.26 0.14 -3.70
CA ILE A 68 0.60 -1.01 -3.08
C ILE A 68 0.45 -2.15 -4.08
N GLY A 69 0.67 -3.37 -3.62
CA GLY A 69 0.54 -4.57 -4.45
C GLY A 69 0.17 -5.79 -3.62
N VAL A 70 -0.17 -6.87 -4.31
CA VAL A 70 -0.41 -8.18 -3.68
C VAL A 70 0.80 -9.04 -3.96
N LEU A 71 1.40 -9.63 -2.91
CA LEU A 71 2.50 -10.57 -3.04
C LEU A 71 2.30 -11.71 -2.03
N PRO A 72 2.20 -12.98 -2.46
CA PRO A 72 1.96 -14.10 -1.54
C PRO A 72 3.01 -14.27 -0.43
N GLN A 73 4.21 -13.72 -0.64
CA GLN A 73 5.34 -13.75 0.30
C GLN A 73 5.64 -12.36 0.88
N ALA A 74 4.63 -11.48 0.97
CA ALA A 74 4.80 -10.15 1.53
C ALA A 74 5.37 -10.21 2.96
N GLU A 75 6.52 -9.60 3.18
CA GLU A 75 7.16 -9.43 4.49
C GLU A 75 7.80 -8.04 4.57
N GLU A 76 7.82 -7.44 5.75
CA GLU A 76 8.52 -6.17 5.98
C GLU A 76 10.03 -6.35 5.74
N GLY A 77 10.64 -5.35 5.09
CA GLY A 77 12.07 -5.38 4.74
C GLY A 77 12.40 -6.20 3.49
N LEU A 78 11.41 -6.84 2.85
CA LEU A 78 11.62 -7.59 1.61
C LEU A 78 12.05 -6.67 0.47
N GLU A 79 13.17 -6.97 -0.20
CA GLU A 79 13.51 -6.35 -1.48
C GLU A 79 12.54 -6.85 -2.56
N ILE A 80 11.72 -5.95 -3.09
CA ILE A 80 10.70 -6.27 -4.07
C ILE A 80 11.32 -6.15 -5.45
N SER A 81 11.51 -7.30 -6.12
CA SER A 81 11.67 -7.31 -7.56
C SER A 81 10.31 -7.07 -8.21
N VAL A 82 10.17 -6.02 -9.02
CA VAL A 82 8.90 -5.72 -9.70
C VAL A 82 8.39 -6.87 -10.57
N ASN A 83 9.28 -7.77 -11.00
CA ASN A 83 8.96 -8.96 -11.79
C ASN A 83 8.37 -10.11 -10.94
N SER A 84 8.45 -10.05 -9.60
CA SER A 84 7.82 -11.05 -8.72
C SER A 84 6.38 -10.70 -8.36
N LEU A 85 5.91 -9.51 -8.76
CA LEU A 85 4.53 -9.10 -8.53
C LEU A 85 3.60 -9.77 -9.55
N PRO A 86 2.50 -10.41 -9.12
CA PRO A 86 1.53 -11.04 -10.02
C PRO A 86 0.79 -10.02 -10.90
N GLN A 87 0.82 -8.74 -10.53
CA GLN A 87 0.22 -7.63 -11.27
C GLN A 87 1.01 -6.34 -11.04
N ALA A 88 0.81 -5.35 -11.91
CA ALA A 88 1.40 -4.03 -11.70
C ALA A 88 0.93 -3.42 -10.36
N PRO A 89 1.84 -2.89 -9.53
CA PRO A 89 1.47 -2.22 -8.29
C PRO A 89 0.69 -0.94 -8.56
N ALA A 90 -0.28 -0.63 -7.70
CA ALA A 90 -1.06 0.59 -7.79
C ALA A 90 -0.35 1.75 -7.07
N GLU A 91 -0.40 2.93 -7.68
CA GLU A 91 0.08 4.19 -7.10
C GLU A 91 -1.06 4.87 -6.33
N ILE A 92 -0.82 5.21 -5.06
CA ILE A 92 -1.79 5.91 -4.20
C ILE A 92 -1.21 7.26 -3.79
N ASP A 93 -1.88 8.34 -4.21
CA ASP A 93 -1.52 9.71 -3.83
C ASP A 93 -2.22 10.12 -2.53
N LEU A 94 -1.44 10.42 -1.50
CA LEU A 94 -1.92 10.83 -0.18
C LEU A 94 -1.82 12.36 0.04
N SER A 95 -1.64 13.14 -1.03
CA SER A 95 -1.47 14.59 -0.92
C SER A 95 -2.70 15.25 -0.27
N GLY A 96 -2.47 15.94 0.85
CA GLY A 96 -3.52 16.61 1.62
C GLY A 96 -4.45 15.64 2.36
N ILE A 97 -4.12 14.35 2.45
CA ILE A 97 -4.86 13.35 3.21
C ILE A 97 -4.29 13.29 4.64
N ILE A 98 -5.17 13.42 5.63
CA ILE A 98 -4.84 13.20 7.04
C ILE A 98 -5.25 11.80 7.50
N SER A 99 -6.33 11.26 6.91
CA SER A 99 -6.73 9.87 7.08
C SER A 99 -7.54 9.32 5.92
N ALA A 100 -7.46 8.02 5.65
CA ALA A 100 -8.29 7.35 4.63
C ALA A 100 -8.33 5.83 4.80
N ASP A 101 -9.31 5.20 4.16
CA ASP A 101 -9.37 3.75 4.00
C ASP A 101 -8.84 3.38 2.61
N ILE A 102 -7.88 2.47 2.54
CA ILE A 102 -7.43 1.84 1.29
C ILE A 102 -8.26 0.59 1.10
N VAL A 103 -9.24 0.65 0.20
CA VAL A 103 -10.16 -0.46 -0.06
C VAL A 103 -9.63 -1.31 -1.21
N ILE A 104 -9.41 -2.59 -0.91
CA ILE A 104 -9.02 -3.61 -1.88
C ILE A 104 -10.28 -4.26 -2.42
N THR A 105 -10.46 -4.27 -3.73
CA THR A 105 -11.58 -4.96 -4.39
C THR A 105 -11.05 -5.83 -5.54
N GLY A 106 -11.94 -6.61 -6.17
CA GLY A 106 -11.60 -7.47 -7.30
C GLY A 106 -11.43 -8.93 -6.89
N THR A 107 -10.61 -9.66 -7.64
CA THR A 107 -10.36 -11.10 -7.47
C THR A 107 -8.87 -11.40 -7.66
N ALA A 108 -8.45 -12.63 -7.33
CA ALA A 108 -7.07 -13.07 -7.48
C ALA A 108 -6.52 -12.77 -8.89
N GLY A 109 -5.46 -11.96 -8.96
CA GLY A 109 -4.80 -11.53 -10.21
C GLY A 109 -5.39 -10.30 -10.89
N ALA A 110 -6.49 -9.74 -10.37
CA ALA A 110 -7.12 -8.52 -10.87
C ALA A 110 -7.58 -7.64 -9.69
N PHE A 111 -6.65 -7.34 -8.78
CA PHE A 111 -6.95 -6.53 -7.61
C PHE A 111 -7.00 -5.06 -8.00
N LYS A 112 -7.91 -4.34 -7.33
CA LYS A 112 -8.05 -2.89 -7.48
C LYS A 112 -7.92 -2.26 -6.10
N PHE A 113 -7.29 -1.10 -6.07
CA PHE A 113 -7.05 -0.33 -4.86
C PHE A 113 -7.70 1.04 -5.04
N GLY A 114 -8.54 1.42 -4.09
CA GLY A 114 -9.21 2.72 -4.07
C GLY A 114 -9.05 3.38 -2.70
N LEU A 115 -9.18 4.70 -2.67
CA LEU A 115 -9.27 5.46 -1.43
C LEU A 115 -10.75 5.74 -1.12
N GLU A 116 -11.18 5.38 0.07
CA GLU A 116 -12.50 5.70 0.62
C GLU A 116 -12.34 6.42 1.97
N ASN A 117 -13.45 6.97 2.49
CA ASN A 117 -13.50 7.64 3.79
C ASN A 117 -12.37 8.65 4.02
N THR A 118 -12.02 9.40 2.96
CA THR A 118 -10.88 10.31 2.98
C THR A 118 -11.20 11.56 3.78
N VAL A 119 -10.33 11.88 4.73
CA VAL A 119 -10.32 13.15 5.45
C VAL A 119 -9.12 13.97 4.98
N ARG A 120 -9.36 15.26 4.72
CA ARG A 120 -8.36 16.19 4.21
C ARG A 120 -8.14 17.36 5.17
N GLY A 121 -6.94 17.90 5.18
CA GLY A 121 -6.50 19.01 6.02
C GLY A 121 -5.74 20.06 5.23
#